data_AF-X6LQ50-F1
#
_entry.id   AF-X6LQ50-F1
#
_cell.length_a   1.000
_cell.length_b   1.000
_cell.length_c   1.000
_cell.angle_alpha   90.00
_cell.angle_beta   90.00
_cell.angle_gamma   90.00
#
_symmetry.space_group_name_H-M   'P 1'
#
loop_
_entity.id
_entity.type
_entity.pdbx_description
1 polymer ?
#
loop_
_entity_poly.entity_id
_entity_poly.type
_entity_poly.pdbx_seq_one_letter_code
_entity_poly.pdbx_strand_id
1 'polypeptide(L)'
;DKLGPDHIDVANSYNNLGSFYQNNGEYNKAIGYYEKSLKIRLDKLGPDHIDVADSYNNLGSFYQYKEEYNKAIEYHEKSLKIKLDKLGPDHISVATSYNNLGSAYQSKGEYNKAIEYHKKSLKIKLDKLGPDHIHVATLYNNLALVYCSKKEYDKAMEFGKKALDLKLKKLDSNHPDVGNTYD
;
A
#
# COMPACT_ATOMS: atom_id res chain seq x y z
N ASP A 1 18.70 1.98 31.90
CA ASP A 1 19.37 1.62 30.64
C ASP A 1 19.21 2.71 29.59
N LYS A 2 20.32 3.19 29.01
CA LYS A 2 20.31 4.21 27.95
C LYS A 2 20.05 3.53 26.61
N LEU A 3 19.06 4.00 25.86
CA LEU A 3 18.83 3.59 24.48
C LEU A 3 20.05 4.05 23.66
N GLY A 4 20.88 3.10 23.21
CA GLY A 4 21.98 3.38 22.29
C GLY A 4 21.48 3.83 20.92
N PRO A 5 22.34 4.41 20.06
CA PRO A 5 21.94 4.89 18.73
C PRO A 5 21.36 3.79 17.82
N ASP A 6 21.64 2.52 18.10
CA ASP A 6 21.12 1.37 17.35
C ASP A 6 19.91 0.70 18.04
N HIS A 7 19.25 1.39 18.97
CA HIS A 7 18.05 0.85 19.63
C HIS A 7 16.86 0.84 18.67
N ILE A 8 15.95 -0.12 18.81
CA ILE A 8 14.79 -0.26 17.90
C ILE A 8 13.88 0.96 17.91
N ASP A 9 13.75 1.64 19.05
CA ASP A 9 12.98 2.90 19.15
C ASP A 9 13.57 4.03 18.31
N VAL A 10 14.90 4.04 18.10
CA VAL A 10 15.56 4.99 17.20
C VAL A 10 15.16 4.70 15.75
N ALA A 11 15.07 3.42 15.37
CA ALA A 11 14.59 3.03 14.05
C ALA A 11 13.14 3.47 13.80
N ASN A 12 12.27 3.36 14.82
CA ASN A 12 10.88 3.83 14.73
C ASN A 12 10.82 5.35 14.59
N SER A 13 11.66 6.07 15.33
CA SER A 13 11.77 7.52 15.24
C SER A 13 12.24 7.98 13.85
N TYR A 14 13.23 7.31 13.27
CA TYR A 14 13.66 7.56 11.90
C TYR A 14 12.56 7.24 10.88
N ASN A 15 11.83 6.13 11.03
CA ASN A 15 10.71 5.83 10.15
C ASN A 15 9.64 6.94 10.18
N ASN A 16 9.32 7.46 11.36
CA ASN A 16 8.34 8.55 11.50
C ASN A 16 8.84 9.85 10.86
N LEU A 17 10.10 10.23 11.06
CA LEU A 17 10.70 11.37 10.36
C LEU A 17 10.66 11.18 8.84
N GLY A 18 10.95 9.97 8.36
CA GLY A 18 10.80 9.59 6.96
C GLY A 18 9.39 9.91 6.45
N SER A 19 8.37 9.45 7.17
CA SER A 19 6.96 9.70 6.82
C SER A 19 6.59 11.19 6.82
N PHE A 20 7.10 11.97 7.76
CA PHE A 20 6.82 13.42 7.81
C PHE A 20 7.45 14.15 6.63
N TYR A 21 8.71 13.87 6.31
CA TYR A 21 9.35 14.46 5.13
C TYR A 21 8.67 14.03 3.83
N GLN A 22 8.23 12.78 3.73
CA GLN A 22 7.47 12.30 2.58
C GLN A 22 6.15 13.07 2.41
N ASN A 23 5.40 13.28 3.49
CA ASN A 23 4.15 14.05 3.45
C ASN A 23 4.38 15.53 3.09
N ASN A 24 5.56 16.07 3.42
CA ASN A 24 5.98 17.42 3.03
C ASN A 24 6.57 17.49 1.61
N GLY A 25 6.60 16.39 0.86
CA GLY A 25 7.18 16.32 -0.50
C GLY A 25 8.72 16.34 -0.53
N GLU A 26 9.38 16.30 0.62
CA GLU A 26 10.84 16.26 0.73
C GLU A 26 11.37 14.81 0.62
N TYR A 27 11.03 14.16 -0.49
CA TYR A 27 11.26 12.72 -0.68
C TYR A 27 12.70 12.31 -0.44
N ASN A 28 13.69 13.06 -0.96
CA ASN A 28 15.12 12.77 -0.77
C ASN A 28 15.53 12.68 0.72
N LYS A 29 14.96 13.54 1.59
CA LYS A 29 15.21 13.48 3.04
C LYS A 29 14.52 12.27 3.66
N ALA A 30 13.28 11.99 3.24
CA ALA A 30 12.52 10.85 3.75
C ALA A 30 13.28 9.53 3.63
N ILE A 31 13.92 9.29 2.48
CA ILE A 31 14.67 8.04 2.23
C ILE A 31 15.87 7.91 3.13
N GLY A 32 16.64 8.99 3.31
CA GLY A 32 17.81 8.95 4.19
C GLY A 32 17.43 8.52 5.61
N TYR A 33 16.21 8.85 6.05
CA TYR A 33 15.67 8.34 7.31
C TYR A 33 15.15 6.90 7.23
N TYR A 34 14.46 6.52 6.16
CA TYR A 34 14.02 5.13 5.95
C TYR A 34 15.20 4.15 5.84
N GLU A 35 16.30 4.52 5.18
CA GLU A 35 17.52 3.70 5.08
C GLU A 35 18.20 3.51 6.44
N LYS A 36 18.29 4.59 7.24
CA LYS A 36 18.79 4.50 8.62
C LYS A 36 17.92 3.58 9.48
N SER A 37 16.60 3.71 9.36
CA SER A 37 15.64 2.83 10.03
C SER A 37 15.81 1.36 9.60
N LEU A 38 15.91 1.11 8.29
CA LEU A 38 16.11 -0.22 7.73
C LEU A 38 17.40 -0.86 8.27
N LYS A 39 18.52 -0.11 8.28
CA LYS A 39 19.80 -0.61 8.78
C LYS A 39 19.68 -1.12 10.22
N ILE A 40 19.11 -0.31 11.10
CA ILE A 40 18.94 -0.69 12.52
C ILE A 40 18.02 -1.90 12.65
N ARG A 41 16.92 -1.95 11.88
CA ARG A 41 15.98 -3.08 11.90
C ARG A 41 16.61 -4.38 11.41
N LEU A 42 17.40 -4.33 10.34
CA LEU A 42 18.17 -5.48 9.86
C LEU A 42 19.15 -5.98 10.93
N ASP A 43 19.90 -5.07 11.55
CA ASP A 43 20.91 -5.41 12.55
C ASP A 43 20.31 -5.97 13.86
N LYS A 44 19.14 -5.50 14.28
CA LYS A 44 18.53 -5.86 15.57
C LYS A 44 17.44 -6.92 15.50
N LEU A 45 16.70 -6.98 14.39
CA LEU A 45 15.53 -7.87 14.25
C LEU A 45 15.76 -8.99 13.22
N GLY A 46 16.77 -8.84 12.36
CA GLY A 46 17.04 -9.76 11.26
C GLY A 46 16.19 -9.49 10.01
N PRO A 47 16.57 -10.09 8.88
CA PRO A 47 16.02 -9.76 7.56
C PRO A 47 14.54 -10.15 7.36
N ASP A 48 14.04 -11.12 8.12
CA ASP A 48 12.68 -11.65 7.94
C ASP A 48 11.66 -11.04 8.92
N HIS A 49 12.01 -9.96 9.61
CA HIS A 49 11.10 -9.30 10.55
C HIS A 49 10.08 -8.40 9.82
N ILE A 50 8.86 -8.30 10.35
CA ILE A 50 7.78 -7.46 9.77
C ILE A 50 8.19 -6.00 9.61
N ASP A 51 8.84 -5.42 10.61
CA ASP A 51 9.36 -4.05 10.53
C ASP A 51 10.36 -3.84 9.40
N VAL A 52 11.17 -4.86 9.06
CA VAL A 52 12.05 -4.82 7.87
C VAL A 52 11.22 -4.82 6.59
N ALA A 53 10.15 -5.62 6.55
CA ALA A 53 9.20 -5.61 5.43
C ALA A 53 8.56 -4.24 5.21
N ASP A 54 8.23 -3.52 6.29
CA ASP A 54 7.67 -2.16 6.19
C ASP A 54 8.70 -1.15 5.69
N SER A 55 9.95 -1.26 6.13
CA SER A 55 11.05 -0.46 5.60
C SER A 55 11.28 -0.71 4.10
N TYR A 56 11.26 -1.97 3.65
CA TYR A 56 11.32 -2.30 2.22
C TYR A 56 10.13 -1.73 1.45
N ASN A 57 8.92 -1.77 2.02
CA ASN A 57 7.77 -1.16 1.37
C ASN A 57 7.94 0.34 1.15
N ASN A 58 8.49 1.07 2.13
CA ASN A 58 8.73 2.51 2.02
C ASN A 58 9.79 2.84 0.96
N LEU A 59 10.87 2.06 0.90
CA LEU A 59 11.88 2.18 -0.16
C LEU A 59 11.30 1.86 -1.55
N GLY A 60 10.43 0.86 -1.66
CA GLY A 60 9.73 0.53 -2.91
C GLY A 60 8.95 1.73 -3.44
N SER A 61 8.13 2.36 -2.59
CA SER A 61 7.37 3.56 -2.94
C SER A 61 8.27 4.72 -3.37
N PHE A 62 9.42 4.87 -2.74
CA PHE A 62 10.39 5.89 -3.14
C PHE A 62 10.97 5.65 -4.53
N TYR A 63 11.45 4.44 -4.81
CA TYR A 63 12.00 4.14 -6.13
C TYR A 63 10.94 4.25 -7.22
N GLN A 64 9.67 4.01 -6.89
CA GLN A 64 8.56 4.28 -7.81
C GLN A 64 8.43 5.78 -8.09
N TYR A 65 8.54 6.65 -7.08
CA TYR A 65 8.54 8.11 -7.25
C TYR A 65 9.73 8.61 -8.10
N LYS A 66 10.88 7.93 -8.03
CA LYS A 66 12.06 8.21 -8.88
C LYS A 66 11.96 7.62 -10.28
N GLU A 67 10.84 6.99 -10.62
CA GLU A 67 10.64 6.27 -11.88
C GLU A 67 11.63 5.11 -12.08
N GLU A 68 12.31 4.67 -11.02
CA GLU A 68 13.18 3.50 -10.98
C GLU A 68 12.36 2.23 -10.71
N TYR A 69 11.40 1.95 -11.61
CA TYR A 69 10.34 0.97 -11.37
C TYR A 69 10.84 -0.45 -11.07
N ASN A 70 11.97 -0.88 -11.66
CA ASN A 70 12.53 -2.21 -11.38
C ASN A 70 13.00 -2.33 -9.92
N LYS A 71 13.65 -1.31 -9.37
CA LYS A 71 14.05 -1.30 -7.95
C LYS A 71 12.82 -1.24 -7.05
N ALA A 72 11.82 -0.44 -7.42
CA ALA A 72 10.56 -0.36 -6.68
C ALA A 72 9.91 -1.74 -6.54
N ILE A 73 9.80 -2.48 -7.65
CA ILE A 73 9.26 -3.83 -7.69
C ILE A 73 10.08 -4.77 -6.80
N GLU A 74 11.42 -4.76 -6.91
CA GLU A 74 12.30 -5.62 -6.09
C GLU A 74 12.06 -5.42 -4.59
N TYR A 75 11.98 -4.15 -4.14
CA TYR A 75 11.73 -3.84 -2.73
C TYR A 75 10.32 -4.23 -2.28
N HIS A 76 9.30 -4.01 -3.11
CA HIS A 76 7.95 -4.46 -2.79
C HIS A 76 7.83 -6.00 -2.77
N GLU A 77 8.55 -6.73 -3.63
CA GLU A 77 8.61 -8.19 -3.63
C GLU A 77 9.29 -8.73 -2.36
N LYS A 78 10.40 -8.10 -1.92
CA LYS A 78 11.03 -8.41 -0.63
C LYS A 78 10.06 -8.21 0.55
N SER A 79 9.35 -7.08 0.57
CA SER A 79 8.33 -6.81 1.59
C SER A 79 7.19 -7.84 1.57
N LEU A 80 6.68 -8.15 0.37
CA LEU A 80 5.61 -9.13 0.19
C LEU A 80 6.02 -10.51 0.70
N LYS A 81 7.22 -10.98 0.34
CA LYS A 81 7.74 -12.29 0.75
C LYS A 81 7.72 -12.43 2.27
N ILE A 82 8.29 -11.46 2.99
CA ILE A 82 8.31 -11.48 4.45
C ILE A 82 6.89 -11.49 5.03
N LYS A 83 5.99 -10.65 4.49
CA LYS A 83 4.61 -10.58 4.98
C LYS A 83 3.82 -11.87 4.72
N LEU A 84 4.06 -12.53 3.59
CA LEU A 84 3.50 -13.86 3.30
C LEU A 84 3.99 -14.88 4.33
N ASP A 85 5.29 -14.92 4.57
CA ASP A 85 5.91 -15.91 5.45
C ASP A 85 5.50 -15.72 6.93
N LYS A 86 5.32 -14.47 7.38
CA LYS A 86 5.05 -14.15 8.78
C LYS A 86 3.58 -13.97 9.14
N LEU A 87 2.74 -13.52 8.20
CA LEU A 87 1.33 -13.19 8.47
C LEU A 87 0.34 -14.12 7.74
N GLY A 88 0.82 -14.86 6.75
CA GLY A 88 0.00 -15.71 5.89
C GLY A 88 -0.64 -14.97 4.71
N PRO A 89 -1.10 -15.71 3.68
CA PRO A 89 -1.50 -15.16 2.38
C PRO A 89 -2.73 -14.26 2.42
N ASP A 90 -3.64 -14.47 3.38
CA ASP A 90 -4.91 -13.75 3.46
C ASP A 90 -4.86 -12.54 4.42
N HIS A 91 -3.67 -12.15 4.87
CA HIS A 91 -3.54 -11.02 5.78
C HIS A 91 -3.72 -9.67 5.06
N ILE A 92 -4.34 -8.68 5.71
CA ILE A 92 -4.56 -7.34 5.13
C ILE A 92 -3.26 -6.67 4.69
N SER A 93 -2.17 -6.81 5.47
CA SER A 93 -0.86 -6.28 5.10
C SER A 93 -0.29 -6.92 3.82
N VAL A 94 -0.58 -8.20 3.55
CA VAL A 94 -0.23 -8.85 2.28
C VAL A 94 -1.05 -8.25 1.13
N ALA A 95 -2.34 -7.99 1.35
CA ALA A 95 -3.17 -7.29 0.38
C ALA A 95 -2.61 -5.90 0.04
N THR A 96 -2.11 -5.16 1.03
CA THR A 96 -1.44 -3.87 0.81
C THR A 96 -0.17 -4.02 -0.04
N SER A 97 0.67 -5.02 0.24
CA SER A 97 1.86 -5.29 -0.58
C SER A 97 1.52 -5.66 -2.02
N TYR A 98 0.48 -6.48 -2.24
CA TYR A 98 -0.02 -6.75 -3.60
C TYR A 98 -0.52 -5.49 -4.29
N ASN A 99 -1.24 -4.61 -3.60
CA ASN A 99 -1.67 -3.35 -4.19
C ASN A 99 -0.49 -2.48 -4.65
N ASN A 100 0.57 -2.39 -3.84
CA ASN A 100 1.75 -1.59 -4.15
C ASN A 100 2.53 -2.17 -5.33
N LEU A 101 2.66 -3.50 -5.42
CA LEU A 101 3.20 -4.16 -6.62
C LEU A 101 2.33 -3.87 -7.85
N GLY A 102 1.01 -3.92 -7.72
CA GLY A 102 0.09 -3.57 -8.79
C GLY A 102 0.36 -2.17 -9.34
N SER A 103 0.46 -1.19 -8.44
CA SER A 103 0.80 0.19 -8.79
C SER A 103 2.18 0.31 -9.44
N ALA A 104 3.21 -0.36 -8.93
CA ALA A 104 4.55 -0.30 -9.49
C ALA A 104 4.62 -0.90 -10.90
N TYR A 105 3.96 -2.04 -11.13
CA TYR A 105 3.83 -2.63 -12.47
C TYR A 105 3.01 -1.75 -13.42
N GLN A 106 1.98 -1.05 -12.92
CA GLN A 106 1.22 -0.09 -13.71
C GLN A 106 2.11 1.07 -14.17
N SER A 107 2.88 1.68 -13.25
CA SER A 107 3.81 2.77 -13.60
C SER A 107 4.89 2.33 -14.59
N LYS A 108 5.32 1.06 -14.52
CA LYS A 108 6.24 0.46 -15.49
C LYS A 108 5.60 0.17 -16.87
N GLY A 109 4.27 0.20 -16.98
CA GLY A 109 3.53 -0.15 -18.20
C GLY A 109 3.24 -1.65 -18.36
N GLU A 110 3.54 -2.49 -17.36
CA GLU A 110 3.24 -3.92 -17.37
C GLU A 110 1.82 -4.21 -16.86
N TYR A 111 0.83 -3.73 -17.61
CA TYR A 111 -0.56 -3.66 -17.15
C TYR A 111 -1.20 -5.02 -16.79
N ASN A 112 -0.81 -6.12 -17.44
CA ASN A 112 -1.34 -7.45 -17.11
C ASN A 112 -0.93 -7.89 -15.69
N LYS A 113 0.33 -7.68 -15.32
CA LYS A 113 0.81 -7.96 -13.96
C LYS A 113 0.17 -7.03 -12.94
N ALA A 114 0.00 -5.74 -13.29
CA ALA A 114 -0.70 -4.79 -12.44
C ALA A 114 -2.13 -5.26 -12.11
N ILE A 115 -2.89 -5.71 -13.12
CA ILE A 115 -4.24 -6.28 -12.94
C ILE A 115 -4.20 -7.52 -12.04
N GLU A 116 -3.26 -8.45 -12.27
CA GLU A 116 -3.12 -9.65 -11.45
C GLU A 116 -2.94 -9.31 -9.97
N TYR A 117 -2.00 -8.42 -9.67
CA TYR A 117 -1.69 -8.01 -8.30
C TYR A 117 -2.82 -7.22 -7.64
N HIS A 118 -3.47 -6.29 -8.35
CA HIS A 118 -4.65 -5.59 -7.82
C HIS A 118 -5.81 -6.56 -7.56
N LYS A 119 -6.03 -7.57 -8.41
CA LYS A 119 -7.06 -8.60 -8.17
C LYS A 119 -6.75 -9.48 -6.95
N LYS A 120 -5.48 -9.85 -6.74
CA LYS A 120 -5.05 -10.57 -5.52
C LYS A 120 -5.33 -9.73 -4.26
N SER A 121 -4.96 -8.45 -4.28
CA SER A 121 -5.28 -7.51 -3.20
C SER A 121 -6.79 -7.38 -2.96
N LEU A 122 -7.56 -7.25 -4.04
CA LEU A 122 -9.01 -7.08 -3.99
C LEU A 122 -9.69 -8.29 -3.37
N LYS A 123 -9.29 -9.50 -3.76
CA LYS A 123 -9.82 -10.74 -3.18
C LYS A 123 -9.66 -10.74 -1.65
N ILE A 124 -8.45 -10.50 -1.15
CA ILE A 124 -8.18 -10.49 0.30
C ILE A 124 -9.01 -9.40 1.01
N LYS A 125 -9.08 -8.19 0.45
CA LYS A 125 -9.86 -7.10 1.08
C LYS A 125 -11.36 -7.37 1.08
N LEU A 126 -11.90 -7.97 0.02
CA LEU A 126 -13.31 -8.42 -0.01
C LEU A 126 -13.56 -9.45 1.09
N ASP A 127 -12.70 -10.46 1.20
CA ASP A 127 -12.86 -11.56 2.16
C ASP A 127 -12.71 -11.09 3.62
N LYS A 128 -11.83 -10.11 3.90
CA LYS A 128 -11.51 -9.67 5.26
C LYS A 128 -12.27 -8.43 5.74
N LEU A 129 -12.63 -7.52 4.84
CA LEU A 129 -13.27 -6.24 5.19
C LEU A 129 -14.72 -6.16 4.72
N GLY A 130 -15.14 -7.06 3.84
CA GLY A 130 -16.44 -7.03 3.19
C GLY A 130 -16.49 -6.14 1.94
N PRO A 131 -17.53 -6.30 1.10
CA PRO A 131 -17.65 -5.63 -0.19
C PRO A 131 -17.85 -4.12 -0.10
N ASP A 132 -18.40 -3.62 1.01
CA ASP A 132 -18.76 -2.20 1.18
C ASP A 132 -17.63 -1.35 1.79
N HIS A 133 -16.46 -1.94 2.03
CA HIS A 133 -15.35 -1.23 2.65
C HIS A 133 -14.66 -0.26 1.67
N ILE A 134 -14.32 0.95 2.11
CA ILE A 134 -13.73 2.00 1.25
C ILE A 134 -12.45 1.57 0.51
N HIS A 135 -11.62 0.74 1.15
CA HIS A 135 -10.42 0.16 0.52
C HIS A 135 -10.71 -0.78 -0.66
N VAL A 136 -11.90 -1.37 -0.75
CA VAL A 136 -12.36 -2.14 -1.92
C VAL A 136 -12.64 -1.18 -3.07
N ALA A 137 -13.28 -0.04 -2.81
CA ALA A 137 -13.51 1.00 -3.81
C ALA A 137 -12.20 1.56 -4.38
N THR A 138 -11.17 1.75 -3.55
CA THR A 138 -9.82 2.13 -4.02
C THR A 138 -9.24 1.11 -5.01
N LEU A 139 -9.39 -0.19 -4.74
CA LEU A 139 -8.87 -1.23 -5.63
C LEU A 139 -9.65 -1.34 -6.93
N TYR A 140 -10.97 -1.15 -6.90
CA TYR A 140 -11.77 -1.02 -8.12
C TYR A 140 -11.32 0.17 -8.96
N ASN A 141 -11.05 1.32 -8.33
CA ASN A 141 -10.52 2.48 -9.04
C ASN A 141 -9.13 2.19 -9.66
N ASN A 142 -8.23 1.52 -8.94
CA ASN A 142 -6.93 1.13 -9.49
C ASN A 142 -7.07 0.20 -10.70
N LEU A 143 -7.94 -0.81 -10.61
CA LEU A 143 -8.24 -1.68 -11.76
C LEU A 143 -8.81 -0.91 -12.94
N ALA A 144 -9.73 0.04 -12.70
CA ALA A 144 -10.28 0.90 -13.74
C ALA A 144 -9.19 1.71 -14.46
N LEU A 145 -8.27 2.32 -13.70
CA LEU A 145 -7.15 3.07 -14.24
C LEU A 145 -6.22 2.18 -15.09
N VAL A 146 -5.88 0.97 -14.62
CA VAL A 146 -5.05 0.05 -15.40
C VAL A 146 -5.74 -0.39 -16.69
N TYR A 147 -7.04 -0.74 -16.64
CA TYR A 147 -7.80 -1.08 -17.85
C TYR A 147 -7.90 0.10 -18.83
N CYS A 148 -8.02 1.33 -18.32
CA CYS A 148 -7.98 2.54 -19.14
C CYS A 148 -6.61 2.71 -19.83
N SER A 149 -5.51 2.50 -19.11
CA SER A 149 -4.15 2.51 -19.68
C SER A 149 -3.95 1.42 -20.75
N LYS A 150 -4.66 0.29 -20.63
CA LYS A 150 -4.72 -0.77 -21.65
C LYS A 150 -5.66 -0.48 -22.83
N LYS A 151 -6.39 0.63 -22.81
CA LYS A 151 -7.46 0.96 -23.77
C LYS A 151 -8.64 -0.04 -23.76
N GLU A 152 -8.81 -0.78 -22.66
CA GLU A 152 -9.97 -1.66 -22.44
C GLU A 152 -11.08 -0.87 -21.71
N TYR A 153 -11.67 0.10 -22.42
CA TYR A 153 -12.55 1.10 -21.80
C TYR A 153 -13.83 0.54 -21.17
N ASP A 154 -14.41 -0.52 -21.73
CA ASP A 154 -15.62 -1.15 -21.16
C ASP A 154 -15.37 -1.67 -19.74
N LYS A 155 -14.23 -2.36 -19.53
CA LYS A 155 -13.82 -2.84 -18.20
C LYS A 155 -13.44 -1.68 -17.29
N ALA A 156 -12.78 -0.65 -17.83
CA ALA A 156 -12.47 0.55 -17.07
C ALA A 156 -13.74 1.20 -16.51
N MET A 157 -14.78 1.34 -17.34
CA MET A 157 -16.08 1.86 -16.93
C MET A 157 -16.79 0.95 -15.92
N GLU A 158 -16.75 -0.37 -16.12
CA GLU A 158 -17.33 -1.34 -15.18
C GLU A 158 -16.73 -1.18 -13.77
N PHE A 159 -15.41 -1.20 -13.66
CA PHE A 159 -14.72 -1.05 -12.37
C PHE A 159 -14.85 0.37 -11.81
N GLY A 160 -14.86 1.40 -12.66
CA GLY A 160 -15.07 2.79 -12.26
C GLY A 160 -16.44 3.00 -11.63
N LYS A 161 -17.50 2.43 -12.22
CA LYS A 161 -18.86 2.44 -11.65
C LYS A 161 -18.91 1.74 -10.30
N LYS A 162 -18.34 0.54 -10.18
CA LYS A 162 -18.24 -0.18 -8.89
C LYS A 162 -17.56 0.66 -7.80
N ALA A 163 -16.47 1.34 -8.15
CA ALA A 163 -15.77 2.23 -7.20
C ALA A 163 -16.63 3.44 -6.79
N LEU A 164 -17.35 4.05 -7.75
CA LEU A 164 -18.21 5.20 -7.51
C LEU A 164 -19.41 4.82 -6.64
N ASP A 165 -20.12 3.75 -6.97
CA ASP A 165 -21.31 3.30 -6.25
C ASP A 165 -21.00 3.02 -4.77
N LEU A 166 -19.86 2.39 -4.49
CA LEU A 166 -19.39 2.16 -3.12
C LEU A 166 -19.09 3.46 -2.36
N LYS A 167 -18.45 4.44 -3.03
CA LYS A 167 -18.15 5.74 -2.41
C LYS A 167 -19.43 6.52 -2.11
N LEU A 168 -20.41 6.52 -3.02
CA LEU A 168 -21.70 7.18 -2.84
C LEU A 168 -22.47 6.57 -1.67
N LYS A 169 -22.63 5.25 -1.64
CA LYS A 169 -23.27 4.55 -0.51
C LYS A 169 -22.66 4.93 0.84
N LYS A 170 -21.32 5.09 0.91
CA LYS A 170 -20.65 5.46 2.15
C LYS A 170 -20.90 6.91 2.55
N LEU A 171 -20.93 7.83 1.58
CA LEU A 171 -21.27 9.24 1.82
C LEU A 171 -22.72 9.39 2.29
N ASP A 172 -23.66 8.67 1.67
CA ASP A 172 -25.07 8.68 2.05
C ASP A 172 -25.26 8.09 3.47
N SER A 173 -24.50 7.04 3.82
CA SER A 173 -24.51 6.47 5.18
C SER A 173 -23.86 7.34 6.27
N ASN A 174 -23.08 8.35 5.87
CA ASN A 174 -22.46 9.33 6.76
C ASN A 174 -23.24 10.66 6.79
N HIS A 175 -24.40 10.74 6.13
CA HIS A 175 -25.27 11.91 6.20
C HIS A 175 -25.98 11.95 7.56
N PRO A 176 -25.89 13.05 8.33
CA PRO A 176 -26.48 13.15 9.68
C PRO A 176 -28.02 13.25 9.71
N ASP A 177 -28.76 12.75 8.71
CA ASP A 177 -30.23 12.87 8.63
C ASP A 177 -30.97 11.55 8.44
N VAL A 178 -30.63 10.52 9.22
CA VAL A 178 -31.59 9.45 9.53
C VAL A 178 -31.51 9.12 11.02
N GLY A 179 -32.00 10.05 11.84
CA GLY A 179 -32.00 9.90 13.29
C GLY A 179 -32.49 11.11 14.08
N ASN A 180 -33.40 11.92 13.55
CA ASN A 180 -34.23 12.82 14.34
C ASN A 180 -35.70 12.44 14.13
N THR A 181 -36.14 11.35 14.74
CA THR A 181 -37.54 11.21 15.14
C THR A 181 -37.72 12.05 16.41
N TYR A 182 -38.27 13.24 16.24
CA TYR A 182 -39.06 13.86 17.30
C TYR A 182 -40.45 13.22 17.24
N ASP A 183 -40.67 12.30 18.18
CA ASP A 183 -41.87 12.08 19.02
C ASP A 183 -41.88 10.63 19.54
#